data_AF-A0AAD9QJB0-F1
#
_entry.id   AF-A0AAD9QJB0-F1
#
_cell.length_a   1.000
_cell.length_b   1.000
_cell.length_c   1.000
_cell.angle_alpha   90.00
_cell.angle_beta   90.00
_cell.angle_gamma   90.00
#
_symmetry.space_group_name_H-M   'P 1'
#
loop_
_entity.id
_entity.type
_entity.pdbx_description
1 polymer ?
#
loop_
_entity_poly.entity_id
_entity_poly.type
_entity_poly.pdbx_seq_one_letter_code
_entity_poly.pdbx_strand_id
1 'polypeptide(L)'
;MFKLTDNTNEILHQSSDLVQASLFYLMGYTRFLLMAIIVAMTTEKAWGYISYDVQSTIIGLMDQRGYTALQKVRLTRDNVRPIFRKDISGKAPPYYEISAGGQYYVFSASSRTGDHRLVDSGKGIRATELLNNQALTKGETCDKYYRITAVSGLYTCENSKGLLVASTYDFVSDSLVDNVNLKNKTYFYHLQKNLRLHLSKFNKEWQDLYKETKDSAEWTTEQILTEKKQHANITRYAEEALRPGSSVKVALGNRFSRVSIRVTGTGRNSSGDGEPLEEWQRRLCQVLDRVCLNGSKKINKEVIEEAPNGISYIKLSVSDDKDGVRKILQNTEVEFMIEFHVSEYGRHLLVRKRFAIDLSTNRKRRWSRWFSFSVPQEWRFPDYNQHRCCGCLSGCGPVAWAQIFAYYDRLAHFSSSSGYSKDLYRCKSGILTGSWACIAPPKMNTDVRSYVEHIRSQVDTSCILGGGATTHWDMKDSKLKSFYRSRQSGGTIHGYTSWWSSLPGIYRKWIRNKAIAAVKQGYPAIVGLWSGSGQHYAVATKYRYRYRKYRRCFLGICGRWKYKYDHELYYHMGWGGSDNGWRTAKAFSAFVAKK
;
A
#
# COMPACT_ATOMS: atom_id res chain seq x y z
N MET A 1 -58.42 -60.80 -62.31
CA MET A 1 -57.07 -60.47 -62.81
C MET A 1 -56.81 -59.00 -62.47
N PHE A 2 -56.21 -58.72 -61.31
CA PHE A 2 -55.97 -57.35 -60.83
C PHE A 2 -54.46 -57.15 -60.61
N LYS A 3 -53.95 -56.07 -61.18
CA LYS A 3 -52.56 -55.58 -61.06
C LYS A 3 -52.43 -54.79 -59.75
N LEU A 4 -51.40 -55.08 -58.98
CA LEU A 4 -50.89 -54.29 -57.86
C LEU A 4 -49.45 -53.91 -58.18
N THR A 5 -49.11 -52.64 -58.02
CA THR A 5 -47.72 -52.14 -58.01
C THR A 5 -47.54 -51.14 -56.86
N ASP A 6 -46.43 -51.35 -56.16
CA ASP A 6 -45.53 -50.40 -55.48
C ASP A 6 -46.03 -49.47 -54.39
N ASN A 7 -45.48 -49.66 -53.18
CA ASN A 7 -44.91 -48.59 -52.34
C ASN A 7 -44.25 -49.17 -51.08
N THR A 8 -42.97 -49.55 -51.16
CA THR A 8 -42.16 -50.00 -50.01
C THR A 8 -40.85 -49.23 -49.82
N ASN A 9 -40.65 -48.11 -50.53
CA ASN A 9 -39.41 -47.31 -50.43
C ASN A 9 -39.55 -45.95 -49.71
N GLU A 10 -40.72 -45.57 -49.20
CA GLU A 10 -40.91 -44.25 -48.55
C GLU A 10 -40.70 -44.23 -47.03
N ILE A 11 -40.66 -45.38 -46.34
CA ILE A 11 -40.66 -45.40 -44.86
C ILE A 11 -39.24 -45.45 -44.27
N LEU A 12 -38.23 -45.94 -45.00
CA LEU A 12 -36.86 -46.08 -44.50
C LEU A 12 -36.01 -44.80 -44.62
N HIS A 13 -36.40 -43.84 -45.48
CA HIS A 13 -35.70 -42.55 -45.58
C HIS A 13 -36.19 -41.51 -44.56
N GLN A 14 -37.44 -41.60 -44.08
CA GLN A 14 -37.94 -40.65 -43.08
C GLN A 14 -37.39 -40.88 -41.66
N SER A 15 -37.00 -42.11 -41.31
CA SER A 15 -36.47 -42.40 -39.97
C SER A 15 -34.98 -42.04 -39.79
N SER A 16 -34.17 -42.04 -40.86
CA SER A 16 -32.76 -41.63 -40.77
C SER A 16 -32.63 -40.12 -40.61
N ASP A 17 -33.48 -39.35 -41.30
CA ASP A 17 -33.40 -37.90 -41.34
C ASP A 17 -33.91 -37.27 -40.03
N LEU A 18 -34.89 -37.89 -39.37
CA LEU A 18 -35.37 -37.48 -38.04
C LEU A 18 -34.33 -37.76 -36.93
N VAL A 19 -33.56 -38.86 -37.03
CA VAL A 19 -32.50 -39.17 -36.06
C VAL A 19 -31.27 -38.29 -36.28
N GLN A 20 -30.89 -38.03 -37.55
CA GLN A 20 -29.81 -37.08 -37.86
C GLN A 20 -30.17 -35.63 -37.49
N ALA A 21 -31.40 -35.17 -37.78
CA ALA A 21 -31.85 -33.84 -37.39
C ALA A 21 -31.85 -33.65 -35.86
N SER A 22 -32.25 -34.69 -35.11
CA SER A 22 -32.25 -34.68 -33.64
C SER A 22 -30.83 -34.66 -33.05
N LEU A 23 -29.88 -35.38 -33.64
CA LEU A 23 -28.46 -35.37 -33.25
C LEU A 23 -27.77 -34.05 -33.61
N PHE A 24 -28.08 -33.44 -34.76
CA PHE A 24 -27.59 -32.11 -35.12
C PHE A 24 -28.17 -31.01 -34.22
N TYR A 25 -29.44 -31.11 -33.82
CA TYR A 25 -30.05 -30.20 -32.84
C TYR A 25 -29.46 -30.36 -31.43
N LEU A 26 -29.23 -31.60 -30.95
CA LEU A 26 -28.61 -31.84 -29.63
C LEU A 26 -27.14 -31.42 -29.59
N MET A 27 -26.37 -31.67 -30.66
CA MET A 27 -24.96 -31.26 -30.78
C MET A 27 -24.82 -29.75 -30.99
N GLY A 28 -25.76 -29.12 -31.69
CA GLY A 28 -25.85 -27.66 -31.83
C GLY A 28 -26.15 -26.98 -30.49
N TYR A 29 -27.12 -27.49 -29.72
CA TYR A 29 -27.47 -26.97 -28.40
C TYR A 29 -26.36 -27.17 -27.36
N THR A 30 -25.70 -28.32 -27.35
CA THR A 30 -24.57 -28.56 -26.42
C THR A 30 -23.35 -27.71 -26.77
N ARG A 31 -23.06 -27.47 -28.05
CA ARG A 31 -22.01 -26.53 -28.48
C ARG A 31 -22.38 -25.07 -28.19
N PHE A 32 -23.66 -24.68 -28.35
CA PHE A 32 -24.14 -23.36 -27.96
C PHE A 32 -24.13 -23.16 -26.44
N LEU A 33 -24.49 -24.17 -25.64
CA LEU A 33 -24.38 -24.13 -24.19
C LEU A 33 -22.93 -24.11 -23.74
N LEU A 34 -22.03 -24.91 -24.34
CA LEU A 34 -20.61 -24.85 -24.02
C LEU A 34 -19.98 -23.52 -24.43
N MET A 35 -20.32 -22.98 -25.61
CA MET A 35 -19.88 -21.64 -26.01
C MET A 35 -20.49 -20.56 -25.13
N ALA A 36 -21.76 -20.67 -24.71
CA ALA A 36 -22.39 -19.72 -23.79
C ALA A 36 -21.81 -19.82 -22.37
N ILE A 37 -21.41 -21.00 -21.92
CA ILE A 37 -20.72 -21.23 -20.64
C ILE A 37 -19.27 -20.73 -20.74
N ILE A 38 -18.56 -21.01 -21.83
CA ILE A 38 -17.20 -20.51 -22.07
C ILE A 38 -17.22 -18.99 -22.24
N VAL A 39 -18.18 -18.42 -22.95
CA VAL A 39 -18.41 -16.97 -23.05
C VAL A 39 -18.84 -16.41 -21.70
N ALA A 40 -19.72 -17.05 -20.93
CA ALA A 40 -20.09 -16.59 -19.58
C ALA A 40 -18.93 -16.67 -18.57
N MET A 41 -18.08 -17.68 -18.69
CA MET A 41 -16.88 -17.87 -17.85
C MET A 41 -15.71 -16.98 -18.29
N THR A 42 -15.64 -16.59 -19.57
CA THR A 42 -14.63 -15.62 -20.08
C THR A 42 -15.13 -14.17 -20.06
N THR A 43 -16.44 -13.94 -19.87
CA THR A 43 -17.07 -12.61 -19.73
C THR A 43 -17.46 -12.27 -18.30
N GLU A 44 -16.97 -12.97 -17.28
CA GLU A 44 -16.77 -12.34 -15.97
C GLU A 44 -15.77 -11.20 -16.17
N LYS A 45 -16.31 -10.05 -16.60
CA LYS A 45 -15.59 -8.81 -16.77
C LYS A 45 -14.89 -8.55 -15.44
N ALA A 46 -13.57 -8.74 -15.45
CA ALA A 46 -12.55 -8.41 -14.43
C ALA A 46 -12.77 -7.05 -13.71
N TRP A 47 -13.62 -6.22 -14.30
CA TRP A 47 -13.95 -4.84 -14.03
C TRP A 47 -14.93 -4.59 -12.86
N GLY A 48 -15.36 -5.64 -12.14
CA GLY A 48 -16.29 -5.53 -10.99
C GLY A 48 -15.67 -5.72 -9.60
N TYR A 49 -14.36 -5.96 -9.52
CA TYR A 49 -13.74 -6.51 -8.30
C TYR A 49 -13.10 -5.52 -7.35
N ILE A 50 -12.87 -4.26 -7.74
CA ILE A 50 -12.25 -3.24 -6.88
C ILE A 50 -13.01 -1.92 -6.93
N SER A 51 -13.02 -1.20 -5.81
CA SER A 51 -13.70 0.09 -5.70
C SER A 51 -13.04 1.19 -6.51
N TYR A 52 -13.80 2.26 -6.81
CA TYR A 52 -13.26 3.44 -7.47
C TYR A 52 -12.06 4.05 -6.72
N ASP A 53 -12.10 4.12 -5.39
CA ASP A 53 -10.98 4.64 -4.59
C ASP A 53 -9.66 3.90 -4.86
N VAL A 54 -9.74 2.56 -4.99
CA VAL A 54 -8.57 1.73 -5.31
C VAL A 54 -8.10 1.99 -6.74
N GLN A 55 -9.02 2.05 -7.70
CA GLN A 55 -8.70 2.35 -9.09
C GLN A 55 -8.01 3.72 -9.24
N SER A 56 -8.54 4.74 -8.56
CA SER A 56 -7.95 6.08 -8.49
C SER A 56 -6.55 6.07 -7.90
N THR A 57 -6.34 5.26 -6.86
CA THR A 57 -5.03 5.08 -6.23
C THR A 57 -4.03 4.39 -7.17
N ILE A 58 -4.45 3.34 -7.88
CA ILE A 58 -3.63 2.64 -8.88
C ILE A 58 -3.16 3.61 -9.97
N ILE A 59 -4.08 4.36 -10.59
CA ILE A 59 -3.73 5.36 -11.62
C ILE A 59 -2.76 6.40 -11.08
N GLY A 60 -2.92 6.83 -9.82
CA GLY A 60 -2.03 7.79 -9.18
C GLY A 60 -0.62 7.26 -8.90
N LEU A 61 -0.46 5.93 -8.73
CA LEU A 61 0.80 5.28 -8.37
C LEU A 61 1.51 4.64 -9.56
N MET A 62 0.81 4.20 -10.60
CA MET A 62 1.35 3.29 -11.62
C MET A 62 2.56 3.86 -12.39
N ASP A 63 2.67 5.18 -12.50
CA ASP A 63 3.83 5.84 -13.15
C ASP A 63 4.99 6.13 -12.17
N GLN A 64 4.83 5.78 -10.89
CA GLN A 64 5.82 6.02 -9.85
C GLN A 64 6.82 4.87 -9.77
N ARG A 65 8.10 5.20 -9.64
CA ARG A 65 9.19 4.22 -9.50
C ARG A 65 8.94 3.32 -8.29
N GLY A 66 8.80 2.02 -8.54
CA GLY A 66 8.45 1.00 -7.53
C GLY A 66 7.04 0.42 -7.69
N TYR A 67 6.19 1.06 -8.49
CA TYR A 67 4.78 0.68 -8.67
C TYR A 67 4.41 0.41 -10.14
N THR A 68 5.39 0.36 -11.03
CA THR A 68 5.17 0.11 -12.48
C THR A 68 4.54 -1.24 -12.77
N ALA A 69 4.67 -2.21 -11.86
CA ALA A 69 3.95 -3.47 -11.92
C ALA A 69 2.42 -3.29 -11.94
N LEU A 70 1.89 -2.22 -11.32
CA LEU A 70 0.48 -1.87 -11.36
C LEU A 70 -0.01 -1.40 -12.74
N GLN A 71 0.89 -1.01 -13.65
CA GLN A 71 0.49 -0.67 -15.02
C GLN A 71 0.04 -1.90 -15.79
N LYS A 72 0.66 -3.06 -15.54
CA LYS A 72 0.48 -4.29 -16.31
C LYS A 72 -0.39 -5.33 -15.61
N VAL A 73 -0.87 -5.03 -14.40
CA VAL A 73 -1.67 -5.97 -13.63
C VAL A 73 -3.06 -6.14 -14.24
N ARG A 74 -3.45 -7.38 -14.53
CA ARG A 74 -4.84 -7.70 -14.89
C ARG A 74 -5.64 -7.88 -13.61
N LEU A 75 -6.62 -7.03 -13.33
CA LEU A 75 -7.35 -7.05 -12.05
C LEU A 75 -8.42 -8.15 -12.02
N THR A 76 -8.05 -9.37 -11.65
CA THR A 76 -8.90 -10.57 -11.64
C THR A 76 -9.06 -11.14 -10.23
N ARG A 77 -9.91 -12.16 -10.04
CA ARG A 77 -10.08 -12.83 -8.73
C ARG A 77 -8.78 -13.48 -8.22
N ASP A 78 -7.91 -13.92 -9.11
CA ASP A 78 -6.69 -14.65 -8.73
C ASP A 78 -5.65 -13.74 -8.05
N ASN A 79 -5.64 -12.47 -8.46
CA ASN A 79 -4.66 -11.51 -7.99
C ASN A 79 -5.26 -10.35 -7.20
N VAL A 80 -6.57 -10.26 -7.07
CA VAL A 80 -7.26 -9.31 -6.20
C VAL A 80 -8.00 -10.07 -5.10
N ARG A 81 -7.67 -9.80 -3.84
CA ARG A 81 -8.36 -10.38 -2.67
C ARG A 81 -9.01 -9.29 -1.83
N PRO A 82 -10.34 -9.34 -1.60
CA PRO A 82 -11.01 -8.42 -0.69
C PRO A 82 -10.65 -8.73 0.75
N ILE A 83 -10.40 -7.68 1.54
CA ILE A 83 -10.14 -7.80 2.98
C ILE A 83 -11.16 -6.95 3.73
N PHE A 84 -11.84 -7.60 4.67
CA PHE A 84 -12.93 -7.03 5.45
C PHE A 84 -12.45 -6.48 6.79
N ARG A 85 -13.34 -5.72 7.44
CA ARG A 85 -13.20 -5.29 8.83
C ARG A 85 -14.44 -5.66 9.61
N LYS A 86 -14.24 -6.04 10.87
CA LYS A 86 -15.34 -6.45 11.75
C LYS A 86 -16.16 -5.26 12.27
N ASP A 87 -15.61 -4.06 12.28
CA ASP A 87 -16.30 -2.84 12.72
C ASP A 87 -16.96 -2.05 11.59
N ILE A 88 -16.63 -2.36 10.33
CA ILE A 88 -17.28 -1.76 9.16
C ILE A 88 -18.29 -2.74 8.60
N SER A 89 -19.57 -2.47 8.84
CA SER A 89 -20.66 -3.22 8.22
C SER A 89 -20.84 -2.82 6.75
N GLY A 90 -21.18 -3.80 5.91
CA GLY A 90 -21.50 -3.59 4.51
C GLY A 90 -21.00 -4.71 3.60
N LYS A 91 -21.54 -4.73 2.38
CA LYS A 91 -21.13 -5.68 1.33
C LYS A 91 -19.81 -5.28 0.64
N ALA A 92 -19.45 -3.99 0.66
CA ALA A 92 -18.26 -3.48 -0.01
C ALA A 92 -16.99 -3.70 0.85
N PRO A 93 -15.94 -4.36 0.32
CA PRO A 93 -14.67 -4.53 1.03
C PRO A 93 -14.00 -3.19 1.36
N PRO A 94 -13.58 -2.96 2.63
CA PRO A 94 -12.80 -1.80 3.03
C PRO A 94 -11.37 -1.78 2.48
N TYR A 95 -10.80 -2.95 2.14
CA TYR A 95 -9.47 -3.06 1.55
C TYR A 95 -9.41 -4.10 0.45
N TYR A 96 -8.40 -3.96 -0.41
CA TYR A 96 -8.07 -4.92 -1.46
C TYR A 96 -6.58 -5.18 -1.45
N GLU A 97 -6.19 -6.46 -1.40
CA GLU A 97 -4.82 -6.90 -1.60
C GLU A 97 -4.65 -7.33 -3.06
N ILE A 98 -3.72 -6.70 -3.76
CA ILE A 98 -3.46 -6.88 -5.19
C ILE A 98 -2.06 -7.45 -5.36
N SER A 99 -1.93 -8.56 -6.08
CA SER A 99 -0.63 -9.09 -6.52
C SER A 99 -0.30 -8.62 -7.92
N ALA A 100 0.88 -8.02 -8.09
CA ALA A 100 1.39 -7.58 -9.37
C ALA A 100 2.92 -7.63 -9.41
N GLY A 101 3.50 -8.24 -10.45
CA GLY A 101 4.96 -8.23 -10.69
C GLY A 101 5.79 -8.81 -9.54
N GLY A 102 5.32 -9.89 -8.90
CA GLY A 102 5.97 -10.50 -7.74
C GLY A 102 5.89 -9.68 -6.45
N GLN A 103 5.06 -8.64 -6.43
CA GLN A 103 4.77 -7.82 -5.26
C GLN A 103 3.30 -7.92 -4.87
N TYR A 104 3.01 -7.56 -3.63
CA TYR A 104 1.66 -7.31 -3.16
C TYR A 104 1.47 -5.84 -2.78
N TYR A 105 0.24 -5.37 -2.90
CA TYR A 105 -0.18 -4.02 -2.56
C TYR A 105 -1.52 -4.09 -1.82
N VAL A 106 -1.62 -3.47 -0.65
CA VAL A 106 -2.88 -3.37 0.09
C VAL A 106 -3.39 -1.94 -0.03
N PHE A 107 -4.56 -1.79 -0.64
CA PHE A 107 -5.22 -0.51 -0.87
C PHE A 107 -6.43 -0.34 0.04
N SER A 108 -6.59 0.88 0.55
CA SER A 108 -7.81 1.31 1.24
C SER A 108 -8.87 1.72 0.22
N ALA A 109 -10.09 1.24 0.43
CA ALA A 109 -11.24 1.50 -0.42
C ALA A 109 -12.09 2.70 0.01
N SER A 110 -11.73 3.37 1.12
CA SER A 110 -12.48 4.50 1.65
C SER A 110 -11.72 5.23 2.75
N SER A 111 -12.02 6.51 2.96
CA SER A 111 -11.58 7.24 4.15
C SER A 111 -12.10 6.63 5.45
N ARG A 112 -13.21 5.89 5.43
CA ARG A 112 -13.78 5.19 6.61
C ARG A 112 -12.85 4.17 7.23
N THR A 113 -11.86 3.69 6.48
CA THR A 113 -10.86 2.78 7.04
C THR A 113 -9.95 3.50 8.04
N GLY A 114 -9.85 4.82 7.95
CA GLY A 114 -8.87 5.59 8.70
C GLY A 114 -7.45 5.42 8.18
N ASP A 115 -7.20 4.58 7.19
CA ASP A 115 -5.85 4.37 6.66
C ASP A 115 -5.53 5.34 5.51
N HIS A 116 -4.27 5.31 5.06
CA HIS A 116 -3.88 5.90 3.78
C HIS A 116 -4.42 5.06 2.60
N ARG A 117 -4.52 5.65 1.41
CA ARG A 117 -4.97 4.98 0.18
C ARG A 117 -4.09 3.77 -0.16
N LEU A 118 -2.76 3.91 -0.07
CA LEU A 118 -1.82 2.79 -0.05
C LEU A 118 -1.47 2.45 1.40
N VAL A 119 -1.89 1.27 1.84
CA VAL A 119 -1.77 0.84 3.24
C VAL A 119 -0.45 0.13 3.48
N ASP A 120 -0.17 -0.88 2.67
CA ASP A 120 1.03 -1.72 2.72
C ASP A 120 1.43 -2.17 1.31
N SER A 121 2.70 -2.51 1.13
CA SER A 121 3.20 -3.13 -0.09
C SER A 121 4.53 -3.82 0.19
N GLY A 122 4.78 -4.94 -0.47
CA GLY A 122 6.02 -5.68 -0.31
C GLY A 122 6.21 -6.74 -1.37
N LYS A 123 7.35 -7.41 -1.32
CA LYS A 123 7.59 -8.68 -1.98
C LYS A 123 7.36 -9.80 -0.93
N GLY A 124 7.16 -11.04 -1.36
CA GLY A 124 6.93 -12.19 -0.47
C GLY A 124 5.49 -12.66 -0.37
N ILE A 125 5.24 -13.55 0.61
CA ILE A 125 3.92 -14.18 0.84
C ILE A 125 2.94 -13.12 1.35
N ARG A 126 1.86 -12.93 0.59
CA ARG A 126 0.71 -12.09 0.95
C ARG A 126 0.10 -12.51 2.28
N ALA A 127 -0.46 -11.59 3.05
CA ALA A 127 -1.09 -11.93 4.34
C ALA A 127 -2.23 -12.96 4.15
N THR A 128 -3.02 -12.81 3.08
CA THR A 128 -4.08 -13.76 2.74
C THR A 128 -3.54 -15.12 2.30
N GLU A 129 -2.37 -15.17 1.66
CA GLU A 129 -1.72 -16.42 1.25
C GLU A 129 -1.16 -17.17 2.46
N LEU A 130 -0.59 -16.46 3.42
CA LEU A 130 -0.17 -17.03 4.70
C LEU A 130 -1.37 -17.66 5.43
N LEU A 131 -2.52 -16.96 5.46
CA LEU A 131 -3.74 -17.48 6.07
C LEU A 131 -4.24 -18.74 5.36
N ASN A 132 -4.22 -18.77 4.03
CA ASN A 132 -4.60 -19.96 3.26
C ASN A 132 -3.72 -21.16 3.62
N ASN A 133 -2.40 -20.96 3.64
CA ASN A 133 -1.47 -22.02 3.99
C ASN A 133 -1.69 -22.53 5.43
N GLN A 134 -1.96 -21.62 6.38
CA GLN A 134 -2.27 -21.99 7.76
C GLN A 134 -3.60 -22.73 7.93
N ALA A 135 -4.62 -22.35 7.17
CA ALA A 135 -5.90 -23.05 7.19
C ALA A 135 -5.76 -24.45 6.57
N LEU A 136 -5.02 -24.54 5.45
CA LEU A 136 -4.81 -25.79 4.72
C LEU A 136 -4.05 -26.82 5.56
N THR A 137 -3.01 -26.42 6.31
CA THR A 137 -2.30 -27.33 7.23
C THR A 137 -3.20 -27.89 8.34
N LYS A 138 -4.37 -27.30 8.56
CA LYS A 138 -5.37 -27.71 9.54
C LYS A 138 -6.61 -28.35 8.90
N GLY A 139 -6.59 -28.60 7.59
CA GLY A 139 -7.72 -29.19 6.84
C GLY A 139 -8.91 -28.24 6.65
N GLU A 140 -8.67 -26.93 6.71
CA GLU A 140 -9.68 -25.88 6.57
C GLU A 140 -9.39 -24.98 5.36
N THR A 141 -10.39 -24.19 4.95
CA THR A 141 -10.26 -23.20 3.87
C THR A 141 -10.57 -21.79 4.37
N CYS A 142 -9.91 -20.78 3.80
CA CYS A 142 -10.26 -19.37 4.06
C CYS A 142 -11.20 -18.86 2.97
N ASP A 143 -12.42 -18.51 3.36
CA ASP A 143 -13.42 -17.92 2.47
C ASP A 143 -13.49 -16.40 2.61
N LYS A 144 -13.19 -15.88 3.81
CA LYS A 144 -13.25 -14.45 4.09
C LYS A 144 -12.08 -13.97 4.93
N TYR A 145 -11.38 -12.96 4.44
CA TYR A 145 -10.22 -12.38 5.12
C TYR A 145 -10.61 -11.11 5.87
N TYR A 146 -10.06 -10.94 7.06
CA TYR A 146 -10.28 -9.78 7.91
C TYR A 146 -8.97 -9.14 8.29
N ARG A 147 -8.91 -7.81 8.25
CA ARG A 147 -7.89 -7.04 8.96
C ARG A 147 -8.49 -6.59 10.28
N ILE A 148 -7.97 -7.11 11.37
CA ILE A 148 -8.51 -6.90 12.71
C ILE A 148 -8.00 -5.61 13.32
N THR A 149 -6.73 -5.27 13.13
CA THR A 149 -6.10 -4.10 13.75
C THR A 149 -5.57 -3.12 12.71
N ALA A 150 -5.74 -1.83 13.01
CA ALA A 150 -5.17 -0.73 12.22
C ALA A 150 -3.65 -0.75 12.31
N VAL A 151 -3.26 -0.96 13.55
CA VAL A 151 -1.97 -0.77 14.12
C VAL A 151 -1.12 -1.99 13.88
N SER A 152 -1.59 -3.15 14.36
CA SER A 152 -0.77 -4.35 14.37
C SER A 152 -0.84 -5.19 13.09
N GLY A 153 -1.51 -4.69 12.05
CA GLY A 153 -1.68 -5.43 10.79
C GLY A 153 -2.15 -6.87 10.97
N LEU A 154 -2.90 -7.17 12.05
CA LEU A 154 -3.37 -8.52 12.34
C LEU A 154 -4.42 -8.89 11.29
N TYR A 155 -4.18 -9.98 10.56
CA TYR A 155 -5.18 -10.56 9.69
C TYR A 155 -5.67 -11.89 10.24
N THR A 156 -6.94 -12.17 10.01
CA THR A 156 -7.56 -13.47 10.28
C THR A 156 -8.35 -13.92 9.07
N CYS A 157 -8.66 -15.21 8.99
CA CYS A 157 -9.62 -15.69 8.00
C CYS A 157 -10.72 -16.52 8.64
N GLU A 158 -11.90 -16.46 8.02
CA GLU A 158 -13.05 -17.31 8.33
C GLU A 158 -13.34 -18.24 7.16
N ASN A 159 -13.75 -19.47 7.47
CA ASN A 159 -14.28 -20.42 6.49
C ASN A 159 -15.76 -20.12 6.19
N SER A 160 -16.37 -20.93 5.32
CA SER A 160 -17.75 -20.80 4.84
C SER A 160 -18.80 -20.88 5.95
N LYS A 161 -18.45 -21.51 7.08
CA LYS A 161 -19.30 -21.61 8.28
C LYS A 161 -19.14 -20.40 9.21
N GLY A 162 -18.30 -19.43 8.86
CA GLY A 162 -17.98 -18.27 9.69
C GLY A 162 -17.07 -18.60 10.88
N LEU A 163 -16.41 -19.77 10.88
CA LEU A 163 -15.44 -20.13 11.91
C LEU A 163 -14.08 -19.53 11.56
N LEU A 164 -13.41 -18.97 12.56
CA LEU A 164 -12.09 -18.38 12.38
C LEU A 164 -11.03 -19.50 12.37
N VAL A 165 -10.35 -19.69 11.24
CA VAL A 165 -9.49 -20.86 10.98
C VAL A 165 -8.01 -20.52 10.76
N ALA A 166 -7.66 -19.24 10.64
CA ALA A 166 -6.26 -18.81 10.59
C ALA A 166 -6.09 -17.40 11.13
N SER A 167 -4.89 -17.11 11.62
CA SER A 167 -4.48 -15.80 12.11
C SER A 167 -3.01 -15.59 11.82
N THR A 168 -2.68 -14.41 11.33
CA THR A 168 -1.31 -14.12 10.93
C THR A 168 -0.36 -13.82 12.09
N TYR A 169 -0.91 -13.57 13.28
CA TYR A 169 -0.20 -13.49 14.53
C TYR A 169 -0.98 -14.29 15.58
N ASP A 170 -0.27 -15.02 16.42
CA ASP A 170 -0.88 -15.74 17.52
C ASP A 170 -1.00 -14.82 18.72
N PHE A 171 -2.19 -14.26 18.91
CA PHE A 171 -2.54 -13.49 20.09
C PHE A 171 -3.27 -14.35 21.14
N VAL A 172 -3.22 -15.67 20.97
CA VAL A 172 -3.70 -16.64 21.96
C VAL A 172 -2.60 -16.86 23.00
N SER A 173 -2.24 -15.81 23.77
CA SER A 173 -1.93 -15.91 25.21
C SER A 173 -1.26 -14.65 25.79
N ASP A 174 -1.85 -14.10 26.87
CA ASP A 174 -1.12 -13.54 28.02
C ASP A 174 -0.77 -14.64 29.06
N SER A 175 -1.26 -15.87 28.87
CA SER A 175 -0.80 -17.07 29.58
C SER A 175 -1.21 -18.34 28.83
N LEU A 176 -0.30 -19.32 28.79
CA LEU A 176 -0.49 -20.73 28.38
C LEU A 176 -0.63 -21.03 26.87
N VAL A 177 0.50 -21.19 26.15
CA VAL A 177 0.71 -22.34 25.24
C VAL A 177 2.20 -22.74 25.23
N ASP A 178 2.75 -23.03 26.41
CA ASP A 178 3.90 -23.94 26.49
C ASP A 178 3.33 -25.35 26.44
N ASN A 179 3.65 -26.08 25.37
CA ASN A 179 3.18 -27.42 25.06
C ASN A 179 1.67 -27.52 24.78
N VAL A 180 1.32 -28.04 23.61
CA VAL A 180 0.40 -29.18 23.42
C VAL A 180 0.04 -29.23 21.93
N ASN A 181 0.13 -30.45 21.38
CA ASN A 181 -0.60 -30.95 20.22
C ASN A 181 -2.11 -30.69 20.37
N LEU A 182 -2.55 -29.43 20.37
CA LEU A 182 -3.95 -29.08 20.50
C LEU A 182 -4.62 -29.46 19.18
N LYS A 183 -5.41 -30.54 19.22
CA LYS A 183 -6.33 -30.93 18.15
C LYS A 183 -7.04 -29.68 17.62
N ASN A 184 -7.10 -29.53 16.29
CA ASN A 184 -7.52 -28.32 15.57
C ASN A 184 -8.74 -27.57 16.16
N LYS A 185 -9.73 -28.28 16.72
CA LYS A 185 -10.95 -27.69 17.31
C LYS A 185 -10.70 -26.75 18.51
N THR A 186 -9.77 -27.08 19.41
CA THR A 186 -9.57 -26.29 20.64
C THR A 186 -8.89 -24.96 20.34
N TYR A 187 -7.92 -24.95 19.42
CA TYR A 187 -7.21 -23.73 19.00
C TYR A 187 -8.17 -22.67 18.41
N PHE A 188 -9.07 -23.07 17.50
CA PHE A 188 -10.01 -22.14 16.87
C PHE A 188 -11.01 -21.54 17.86
N TYR A 189 -11.44 -22.33 18.85
CA TYR A 189 -12.29 -21.84 19.93
C TYR A 189 -11.61 -20.73 20.74
N HIS A 190 -10.34 -20.92 21.12
CA HIS A 190 -9.58 -19.91 21.86
C HIS A 190 -9.31 -18.66 21.02
N LEU A 191 -8.95 -18.82 19.74
CA LEU A 191 -8.70 -17.72 18.83
C LEU A 191 -9.96 -16.86 18.63
N GLN A 192 -11.12 -17.50 18.47
CA GLN A 192 -12.39 -16.80 18.35
C GLN A 192 -12.82 -16.13 19.66
N LYS A 193 -12.63 -16.79 20.81
CA LYS A 193 -12.91 -16.23 22.14
C LYS A 193 -12.06 -14.98 22.40
N ASN A 194 -10.75 -15.05 22.16
CA ASN A 194 -9.84 -13.93 22.36
C ASN A 194 -10.13 -12.76 21.42
N LEU A 195 -10.47 -13.05 20.15
CA LEU A 195 -10.88 -11.99 19.23
C LEU A 195 -12.11 -11.25 19.76
N ARG A 196 -13.11 -11.98 20.26
CA ARG A 196 -14.32 -11.37 20.85
C ARG A 196 -14.00 -10.51 22.07
N LEU A 197 -13.13 -10.99 22.96
CA LEU A 197 -12.73 -10.27 24.18
C LEU A 197 -12.05 -8.93 23.87
N HIS A 198 -11.22 -8.86 22.82
CA HIS A 198 -10.44 -7.66 22.49
C HIS A 198 -11.02 -6.80 21.36
N LEU A 199 -12.12 -7.21 20.72
CA LEU A 199 -12.67 -6.53 19.55
C LEU A 199 -13.02 -5.06 19.83
N SER A 200 -13.56 -4.74 21.01
CA SER A 200 -13.90 -3.37 21.40
C SER A 200 -12.67 -2.45 21.41
N LYS A 201 -11.53 -2.95 21.89
CA LYS A 201 -10.24 -2.23 21.91
C LYS A 201 -9.72 -2.00 20.49
N PHE A 202 -9.77 -3.03 19.64
CA PHE A 202 -9.38 -2.89 18.23
C PHE A 202 -10.26 -1.90 17.47
N ASN A 203 -11.57 -1.91 17.73
CA ASN A 203 -12.50 -0.95 17.14
C ASN A 203 -12.17 0.49 17.56
N LYS A 204 -11.78 0.70 18.82
CA LYS A 204 -11.33 2.01 19.31
C LYS A 204 -10.07 2.50 18.57
N GLU A 205 -9.09 1.62 18.34
CA GLU A 205 -7.89 1.96 17.55
C GLU A 205 -8.24 2.46 16.15
N TRP A 206 -9.17 1.77 15.48
CA TRP A 206 -9.65 2.16 14.17
C TRP A 206 -10.36 3.51 14.16
N GLN A 207 -11.18 3.79 15.19
CA GLN A 207 -11.87 5.07 15.32
C GLN A 207 -10.90 6.22 15.54
N ASP A 208 -9.86 6.02 16.35
CA ASP A 208 -8.85 7.04 16.59
C ASP A 208 -8.03 7.31 15.32
N LEU A 209 -7.64 6.26 14.59
CA LEU A 209 -6.97 6.42 13.30
C LEU A 209 -7.87 7.16 12.28
N TYR A 210 -9.16 6.84 12.23
CA TYR A 210 -10.13 7.54 11.38
C TYR A 210 -10.21 9.03 11.70
N LYS A 211 -10.22 9.42 12.98
CA LYS A 211 -10.20 10.84 13.37
C LYS A 211 -8.96 11.57 12.85
N GLU A 212 -7.82 10.89 12.81
CA GLU A 212 -6.55 11.48 12.34
C GLU A 212 -6.50 11.69 10.81
N THR A 213 -7.10 10.79 10.03
CA THR A 213 -6.88 10.74 8.58
C THR A 213 -8.05 11.22 7.73
N LYS A 214 -9.29 11.21 8.25
CA LYS A 214 -10.50 11.59 7.48
C LYS A 214 -10.40 12.98 6.84
N ASP A 215 -9.72 13.92 7.50
CA ASP A 215 -9.54 15.31 7.05
C ASP A 215 -8.19 15.55 6.34
N SER A 216 -7.48 14.47 5.99
CA SER A 216 -6.23 14.56 5.24
C SER A 216 -6.50 15.00 3.80
N ALA A 217 -5.54 15.69 3.19
CA ALA A 217 -5.61 16.10 1.78
C ALA A 217 -5.76 14.91 0.82
N GLU A 218 -5.38 13.71 1.26
CA GLU A 218 -5.53 12.48 0.50
C GLU A 218 -6.98 12.10 0.25
N TRP A 219 -7.83 12.29 1.26
CA TRP A 219 -9.24 11.90 1.24
C TRP A 219 -10.18 13.08 0.95
N THR A 220 -9.67 14.32 1.00
CA THR A 220 -10.50 15.53 0.85
C THR A 220 -10.34 16.23 -0.50
N THR A 221 -9.34 15.88 -1.30
CA THR A 221 -9.18 16.40 -2.69
C THR A 221 -10.06 15.68 -3.71
N GLU A 222 -10.50 14.46 -3.37
CA GLU A 222 -11.37 13.62 -4.18
C GLU A 222 -12.49 13.10 -3.28
N GLN A 223 -13.74 13.43 -3.63
CA GLN A 223 -14.91 13.14 -2.84
C GLN A 223 -15.82 12.19 -3.59
N ILE A 224 -16.35 11.20 -2.88
CA ILE A 224 -17.28 10.21 -3.42
C ILE A 224 -18.58 10.33 -2.65
N LEU A 225 -19.66 10.64 -3.36
CA LEU A 225 -20.97 10.93 -2.79
C LEU A 225 -21.97 9.89 -3.28
N THR A 226 -22.71 9.31 -2.34
CA THR A 226 -23.89 8.51 -2.64
C THR A 226 -25.03 9.40 -3.14
N GLU A 227 -25.99 8.88 -3.92
CA GLU A 227 -27.22 9.59 -4.35
C GLU A 227 -27.86 10.45 -3.24
N LYS A 228 -28.07 9.87 -2.05
CA LYS A 228 -28.63 10.58 -0.88
C LYS A 228 -27.85 11.82 -0.43
N LYS A 229 -26.58 11.94 -0.82
CA LYS A 229 -25.66 13.03 -0.44
C LYS A 229 -25.18 13.86 -1.63
N GLN A 230 -25.67 13.63 -2.84
CA GLN A 230 -25.25 14.40 -4.02
C GLN A 230 -25.62 15.89 -3.90
N HIS A 231 -26.76 16.17 -3.26
CA HIS A 231 -27.26 17.50 -2.97
C HIS A 231 -26.78 18.05 -1.62
N ALA A 232 -25.96 17.31 -0.87
CA ALA A 232 -25.44 17.80 0.40
C ALA A 232 -24.46 18.94 0.13
N ASN A 233 -24.67 20.09 0.80
CA ASN A 233 -23.71 21.18 0.80
C ASN A 233 -22.42 20.71 1.48
N ILE A 234 -21.43 20.35 0.66
CA ILE A 234 -20.12 19.95 1.15
C ILE A 234 -19.43 21.18 1.70
N THR A 235 -19.40 21.28 3.02
CA THR A 235 -18.81 22.41 3.70
C THR A 235 -17.30 22.32 3.78
N ARG A 236 -16.69 21.13 3.67
CA ARG A 236 -15.23 20.92 3.78
C ARG A 236 -14.67 20.12 2.61
N TYR A 237 -13.63 20.64 1.98
CA TYR A 237 -12.88 19.95 0.92
C TYR A 237 -11.44 20.47 0.84
N ALA A 238 -10.64 19.84 0.00
CA ALA A 238 -9.31 20.32 -0.36
C ALA A 238 -9.18 20.44 -1.87
N GLU A 239 -8.28 21.31 -2.30
CA GLU A 239 -7.97 21.53 -3.70
C GLU A 239 -6.49 21.24 -3.95
N GLU A 240 -6.22 20.56 -5.05
CA GLU A 240 -4.86 20.33 -5.53
C GLU A 240 -4.42 21.44 -6.48
N ALA A 241 -3.23 22.00 -6.25
CA ALA A 241 -2.68 23.02 -7.14
C ALA A 241 -2.18 22.39 -8.45
N LEU A 242 -2.63 22.93 -9.58
CA LEU A 242 -2.01 22.72 -10.89
C LEU A 242 -1.35 24.01 -11.33
N ARG A 243 -0.23 23.91 -12.03
CA ARG A 243 0.57 25.05 -12.48
C ARG A 243 0.84 24.89 -13.97
N PRO A 244 1.23 25.97 -14.69
CA PRO A 244 1.70 25.84 -16.06
C PRO A 244 2.73 24.71 -16.21
N GLY A 245 2.54 23.86 -17.22
CA GLY A 245 3.35 22.67 -17.49
C GLY A 245 3.11 21.48 -16.54
N SER A 246 2.10 21.53 -15.68
CA SER A 246 1.73 20.40 -14.81
C SER A 246 0.77 19.46 -15.52
N SER A 247 0.91 18.16 -15.23
CA SER A 247 -0.04 17.14 -15.69
C SER A 247 -0.49 16.25 -14.53
N VAL A 248 -1.75 15.81 -14.59
CA VAL A 248 -2.37 14.88 -13.64
C VAL A 248 -3.28 13.89 -14.35
N LYS A 249 -3.14 12.61 -14.00
CA LYS A 249 -4.13 11.59 -14.36
C LYS A 249 -5.28 11.62 -13.35
N VAL A 250 -6.49 11.81 -13.84
CA VAL A 250 -7.73 11.71 -13.09
C VAL A 250 -8.40 10.41 -13.49
N ALA A 251 -8.36 9.42 -12.61
CA ALA A 251 -9.06 8.16 -12.86
C ALA A 251 -10.56 8.42 -12.99
N LEU A 252 -11.16 7.86 -14.03
CA LEU A 252 -12.61 7.77 -14.16
C LEU A 252 -13.11 6.42 -13.60
N GLY A 253 -12.21 5.45 -13.54
CA GLY A 253 -12.56 4.07 -13.28
C GLY A 253 -13.05 3.40 -14.55
N ASN A 254 -13.64 2.23 -14.40
CA ASN A 254 -14.03 1.35 -15.49
C ASN A 254 -15.55 1.32 -15.76
N ARG A 255 -16.36 1.96 -14.90
CA ARG A 255 -17.83 2.05 -15.05
C ARG A 255 -18.30 3.49 -14.82
N PHE A 256 -17.76 4.40 -15.62
CA PHE A 256 -18.05 5.82 -15.47
C PHE A 256 -19.05 6.33 -16.51
N SER A 257 -19.70 7.44 -16.19
CA SER A 257 -20.54 8.18 -17.12
C SER A 257 -20.59 9.66 -16.75
N ARG A 258 -21.14 10.49 -17.65
CA ARG A 258 -21.46 11.90 -17.39
C ARG A 258 -20.27 12.72 -16.87
N VAL A 259 -19.11 12.60 -17.53
CA VAL A 259 -17.92 13.35 -17.15
C VAL A 259 -18.05 14.82 -17.56
N SER A 260 -17.81 15.73 -16.64
CA SER A 260 -17.77 17.17 -16.89
C SER A 260 -16.66 17.85 -16.11
N ILE A 261 -16.19 18.98 -16.62
CA ILE A 261 -15.25 19.88 -15.96
C ILE A 261 -15.93 21.23 -15.78
N ARG A 262 -15.86 21.78 -14.57
CA ARG A 262 -16.59 23.01 -14.22
C ARG A 262 -15.74 23.93 -13.37
N VAL A 263 -15.67 25.20 -13.76
CA VAL A 263 -15.18 26.26 -12.88
C VAL A 263 -16.11 26.39 -11.68
N THR A 264 -15.53 26.47 -10.49
CA THR A 264 -16.24 26.61 -9.22
C THR A 264 -16.03 27.96 -8.56
N GLY A 265 -15.02 28.70 -8.99
CA GLY A 265 -14.70 30.01 -8.43
C GLY A 265 -13.43 30.59 -9.04
N THR A 266 -13.16 31.83 -8.65
CA THR A 266 -11.86 32.47 -8.82
C THR A 266 -11.38 32.81 -7.42
N GLY A 267 -10.09 32.71 -7.12
CA GLY A 267 -9.54 32.80 -5.75
C GLY A 267 -9.75 34.13 -5.00
N ARG A 268 -10.65 35.00 -5.46
CA ARG A 268 -11.15 36.20 -4.79
C ARG A 268 -12.47 35.87 -4.09
N ASN A 269 -12.65 36.36 -2.86
CA ASN A 269 -13.98 36.45 -2.26
C ASN A 269 -14.88 37.17 -3.27
N SER A 270 -15.89 36.47 -3.77
CA SER A 270 -16.87 36.97 -4.72
C SER A 270 -17.70 38.06 -4.05
N SER A 271 -17.17 39.28 -4.01
CA SER A 271 -17.88 40.49 -3.62
C SER A 271 -17.61 41.55 -4.68
N GLY A 272 -18.63 41.82 -5.49
CA GLY A 272 -18.70 42.93 -6.44
C GLY A 272 -18.00 42.65 -7.77
N ASP A 273 -18.79 42.61 -8.85
CA ASP A 273 -18.38 42.96 -10.22
C ASP A 273 -17.58 41.93 -11.07
N GLY A 274 -17.66 40.63 -10.77
CA GLY A 274 -16.90 39.59 -11.51
C GLY A 274 -17.55 39.11 -12.83
N GLU A 275 -16.74 38.90 -13.87
CA GLU A 275 -17.11 38.20 -15.13
C GLU A 275 -17.93 36.92 -14.85
N PRO A 276 -18.93 36.57 -15.69
CA PRO A 276 -19.71 35.33 -15.54
C PRO A 276 -18.83 34.07 -15.49
N LEU A 277 -19.21 33.08 -14.68
CA LEU A 277 -18.49 31.79 -14.58
C LEU A 277 -18.30 31.08 -15.94
N GLU A 278 -19.15 31.37 -16.92
CA GLU A 278 -19.06 30.83 -18.27
C GLU A 278 -17.85 31.38 -19.04
N GLU A 279 -17.47 32.63 -18.80
CA GLU A 279 -16.28 33.22 -19.41
C GLU A 279 -15.02 32.62 -18.79
N TRP A 280 -15.01 32.47 -17.46
CA TRP A 280 -13.96 31.72 -16.77
C TRP A 280 -13.86 30.27 -17.22
N GLN A 281 -14.99 29.64 -17.57
CA GLN A 281 -15.01 28.29 -18.13
C GLN A 281 -14.29 28.24 -19.49
N ARG A 282 -14.53 29.20 -20.38
CA ARG A 282 -13.84 29.29 -21.67
C ARG A 282 -12.34 29.50 -21.48
N ARG A 283 -11.95 30.43 -20.60
CA ARG A 283 -10.54 30.70 -20.25
C ARG A 283 -9.85 29.45 -19.67
N LEU A 284 -10.50 28.74 -18.74
CA LEU A 284 -10.00 27.46 -18.22
C LEU A 284 -9.76 26.46 -19.35
N CYS A 285 -10.71 26.34 -20.28
CA CYS A 285 -10.61 25.42 -21.40
C CYS A 285 -9.53 25.78 -22.42
N GLN A 286 -9.12 27.05 -22.51
CA GLN A 286 -7.99 27.47 -23.33
C GLN A 286 -6.64 27.08 -22.70
N VAL A 287 -6.55 27.04 -21.37
CA VAL A 287 -5.30 26.69 -20.67
C VAL A 287 -5.13 25.18 -20.43
N LEU A 288 -6.21 24.41 -20.55
CA LEU A 288 -6.20 22.96 -20.43
C LEU A 288 -6.07 22.32 -21.81
N ASP A 289 -5.04 21.49 -22.00
CA ASP A 289 -4.73 20.93 -23.31
C ASP A 289 -5.81 19.95 -23.78
N ARG A 290 -6.67 20.41 -24.70
CA ARG A 290 -7.69 19.61 -25.44
C ARG A 290 -8.74 18.92 -24.55
N VAL A 291 -8.79 19.22 -23.26
CA VAL A 291 -9.67 18.52 -22.30
C VAL A 291 -11.14 18.90 -22.48
N CYS A 292 -11.43 20.16 -22.79
CA CYS A 292 -12.81 20.63 -22.99
C CYS A 292 -13.26 20.43 -24.43
N LEU A 293 -14.50 19.94 -24.60
CA LEU A 293 -15.17 19.91 -25.89
C LEU A 293 -15.66 21.32 -26.23
N ASN A 294 -15.07 21.92 -27.26
CA ASN A 294 -15.44 23.25 -27.80
C ASN A 294 -15.53 24.35 -26.72
N GLY A 295 -14.61 24.36 -25.75
CA GLY A 295 -14.60 25.36 -24.67
C GLY A 295 -15.73 25.23 -23.65
N SER A 296 -16.53 24.15 -23.71
CA SER A 296 -17.68 23.93 -22.83
C SER A 296 -17.30 23.12 -21.57
N LYS A 297 -18.28 22.92 -20.68
CA LYS A 297 -18.16 22.07 -19.49
C LYS A 297 -18.04 20.56 -19.83
N LYS A 298 -18.30 20.16 -21.08
CA LYS A 298 -18.21 18.77 -21.53
C LYS A 298 -16.76 18.40 -21.78
N ILE A 299 -16.37 17.19 -21.41
CA ILE A 299 -15.04 16.65 -21.72
C ILE A 299 -14.98 16.19 -23.17
N ASN A 300 -13.87 16.46 -23.86
CA ASN A 300 -13.56 15.81 -25.13
C ASN A 300 -13.31 14.32 -24.89
N LYS A 301 -14.11 13.44 -25.49
CA LYS A 301 -13.98 11.98 -25.28
C LYS A 301 -12.64 11.43 -25.75
N GLU A 302 -11.98 12.08 -26.71
CA GLU A 302 -10.69 11.65 -27.24
C GLU A 302 -9.55 11.78 -26.21
N VAL A 303 -9.71 12.60 -25.17
CA VAL A 303 -8.71 12.71 -24.08
C VAL A 303 -8.90 11.67 -22.97
N ILE A 304 -9.92 10.82 -23.09
CA ILE A 304 -10.13 9.69 -22.19
C ILE A 304 -9.26 8.55 -22.69
N GLU A 305 -8.25 8.22 -21.89
CA GLU A 305 -7.32 7.13 -22.16
C GLU A 305 -7.66 5.92 -21.28
N GLU A 306 -7.32 4.72 -21.75
CA GLU A 306 -7.38 3.50 -20.97
C GLU A 306 -5.97 3.03 -20.62
N ALA A 307 -5.69 2.84 -19.32
CA ALA A 307 -4.42 2.27 -18.88
C ALA A 307 -4.34 0.78 -19.24
N PRO A 308 -3.14 0.16 -19.34
CA PRO A 308 -3.03 -1.26 -19.71
C PRO A 308 -3.65 -2.24 -18.70
N ASN A 309 -3.90 -1.78 -17.46
CA ASN A 309 -4.67 -2.50 -16.44
C ASN A 309 -6.20 -2.32 -16.59
N GLY A 310 -6.62 -1.65 -17.67
CA GLY A 310 -8.00 -1.38 -18.03
C GLY A 310 -8.56 -0.07 -17.47
N ILE A 311 -7.97 0.52 -16.42
CA ILE A 311 -8.61 1.65 -15.75
C ILE A 311 -8.60 2.89 -16.66
N SER A 312 -9.79 3.43 -16.97
CA SER A 312 -9.90 4.66 -17.75
C SER A 312 -9.54 5.89 -16.91
N TYR A 313 -8.88 6.87 -17.54
CA TYR A 313 -8.47 8.12 -16.92
C TYR A 313 -8.46 9.28 -17.93
N ILE A 314 -8.46 10.50 -17.42
CA ILE A 314 -8.20 11.72 -18.20
C ILE A 314 -6.83 12.25 -17.81
N LYS A 315 -5.98 12.53 -18.80
CA LYS A 315 -4.74 13.27 -18.59
C LYS A 315 -5.01 14.77 -18.65
N LEU A 316 -5.21 15.38 -17.50
CA LEU A 316 -5.39 16.81 -17.36
C LEU A 316 -4.02 17.49 -17.38
N SER A 317 -3.71 18.23 -18.44
CA SER A 317 -2.46 18.97 -18.59
C SER A 317 -2.76 20.47 -18.73
N VAL A 318 -1.97 21.29 -18.04
CA VAL A 318 -2.00 22.75 -18.16
C VAL A 318 -0.87 23.15 -19.09
N SER A 319 -1.17 24.02 -20.06
CA SER A 319 -0.18 24.57 -20.99
C SER A 319 1.10 25.02 -20.26
N ASP A 320 2.25 24.73 -20.85
CA ASP A 320 3.57 25.08 -20.33
C ASP A 320 3.97 26.53 -20.62
N ASP A 321 3.27 27.21 -21.53
CA ASP A 321 3.36 28.65 -21.76
C ASP A 321 2.81 29.42 -20.55
N LYS A 322 3.69 29.68 -19.59
CA LYS A 322 3.38 30.38 -18.35
C LYS A 322 2.80 31.77 -18.59
N ASP A 323 3.34 32.51 -19.54
CA ASP A 323 2.95 33.90 -19.76
C ASP A 323 1.62 33.95 -20.52
N GLY A 324 1.41 33.03 -21.48
CA GLY A 324 0.12 32.78 -22.10
C GLY A 324 -0.96 32.39 -21.10
N VAL A 325 -0.69 31.42 -20.22
CA VAL A 325 -1.65 31.01 -19.17
C VAL A 325 -1.98 32.18 -18.24
N ARG A 326 -0.99 32.99 -17.84
CA ARG A 326 -1.22 34.17 -17.01
C ARG A 326 -2.05 35.24 -17.71
N LYS A 327 -1.80 35.46 -19.00
CA LYS A 327 -2.55 36.40 -19.84
C LYS A 327 -4.00 35.95 -19.99
N ILE A 328 -4.21 34.68 -20.36
CA ILE A 328 -5.56 34.08 -20.54
C ILE A 328 -6.36 34.14 -19.24
N LEU A 329 -5.74 33.79 -18.11
CA LEU A 329 -6.38 33.81 -16.79
C LEU A 329 -6.30 35.18 -16.08
N GLN A 330 -5.82 36.24 -16.75
CA GLN A 330 -5.71 37.59 -16.20
C GLN A 330 -5.05 37.65 -14.81
N ASN A 331 -3.97 36.88 -14.61
CA ASN A 331 -3.28 36.73 -13.32
C ASN A 331 -4.19 36.29 -12.15
N THR A 332 -5.33 35.68 -12.44
CA THR A 332 -6.32 35.23 -11.46
C THR A 332 -6.26 33.72 -11.29
N GLU A 333 -6.22 33.26 -10.03
CA GLU A 333 -6.35 31.82 -9.73
C GLU A 333 -7.77 31.36 -10.11
N VAL A 334 -7.86 30.26 -10.88
CA VAL A 334 -9.13 29.66 -11.27
C VAL A 334 -9.32 28.34 -10.55
N GLU A 335 -10.44 28.20 -9.87
CA GLU A 335 -10.86 27.02 -9.13
C GLU A 335 -11.79 26.20 -10.00
N PHE A 336 -11.59 24.88 -10.04
CA PHE A 336 -12.42 24.03 -10.85
C PHE A 336 -12.47 22.60 -10.32
N MET A 337 -13.44 21.84 -10.81
CA MET A 337 -13.60 20.43 -10.48
C MET A 337 -13.92 19.60 -11.70
N ILE A 338 -13.50 18.34 -11.65
CA ILE A 338 -13.98 17.28 -12.53
C ILE A 338 -15.03 16.47 -11.77
N GLU A 339 -16.19 16.30 -12.39
CA GLU A 339 -17.34 15.59 -11.84
C GLU A 339 -17.78 14.48 -12.80
N PHE A 340 -18.02 13.29 -12.27
CA PHE A 340 -18.51 12.15 -13.05
C PHE A 340 -19.24 11.14 -12.16
N HIS A 341 -20.05 10.30 -12.79
CA HIS A 341 -20.77 9.23 -12.13
C HIS A 341 -20.01 7.92 -12.28
N VAL A 342 -19.97 7.12 -11.22
CA VAL A 342 -19.44 5.75 -11.22
C VAL A 342 -20.52 4.79 -10.74
N SER A 343 -20.67 3.65 -11.40
CA SER A 343 -21.54 2.56 -10.95
C SER A 343 -20.72 1.47 -10.25
N GLU A 344 -20.98 1.25 -8.97
CA GLU A 344 -20.25 0.29 -8.14
C GLU A 344 -21.19 -0.43 -7.15
N TYR A 345 -21.15 -1.76 -7.09
CA TYR A 345 -21.98 -2.58 -6.19
C TYR A 345 -23.48 -2.23 -6.22
N GLY A 346 -24.03 -1.96 -7.41
CA GLY A 346 -25.43 -1.57 -7.58
C GLY A 346 -25.77 -0.16 -7.09
N ARG A 347 -24.75 0.69 -6.84
CA ARG A 347 -24.93 2.09 -6.43
C ARG A 347 -24.42 3.02 -7.52
N HIS A 348 -25.08 4.16 -7.71
CA HIS A 348 -24.54 5.27 -8.48
C HIS A 348 -23.88 6.27 -7.54
N LEU A 349 -22.59 6.48 -7.75
CA LEU A 349 -21.75 7.36 -6.96
C LEU A 349 -21.39 8.59 -7.81
N LEU A 350 -21.43 9.77 -7.21
CA LEU A 350 -20.91 10.99 -7.81
C LEU A 350 -19.50 11.23 -7.28
N VAL A 351 -18.53 11.30 -8.18
CA VAL A 351 -17.14 11.61 -7.86
C VAL A 351 -16.87 13.07 -8.20
N ARG A 352 -16.26 13.79 -7.27
CA ARG A 352 -15.79 15.17 -7.46
C ARG A 352 -14.31 15.26 -7.12
N LYS A 353 -13.49 15.71 -8.07
CA LYS A 353 -12.07 15.97 -7.86
C LYS A 353 -11.76 17.43 -8.11
N ARG A 354 -11.16 18.10 -7.12
CA ARG A 354 -11.03 19.56 -7.10
C ARG A 354 -9.59 20.03 -7.29
N PHE A 355 -9.44 21.08 -8.08
CA PHE A 355 -8.18 21.68 -8.46
C PHE A 355 -8.26 23.20 -8.43
N ALA A 356 -7.11 23.86 -8.36
CA ALA A 356 -7.00 25.26 -8.73
C ALA A 356 -5.73 25.51 -9.54
N ILE A 357 -5.79 26.42 -10.50
CA ILE A 357 -4.62 26.88 -11.25
C ILE A 357 -3.84 27.89 -10.39
N ASP A 358 -2.72 27.45 -9.83
CA ASP A 358 -1.78 28.26 -9.06
C ASP A 358 -0.83 29.00 -10.00
N LEU A 359 -0.99 30.33 -10.08
CA LEU A 359 -0.18 31.22 -10.93
C LEU A 359 1.04 31.81 -10.22
N SER A 360 1.33 31.37 -8.98
CA SER A 360 2.46 31.90 -8.21
C SER A 360 3.80 31.78 -8.97
N THR A 361 4.66 32.78 -8.80
CA THR A 361 5.88 33.02 -9.59
C THR A 361 6.92 31.89 -9.54
N ASN A 362 6.87 31.03 -8.52
CA ASN A 362 7.83 29.95 -8.30
C ASN A 362 7.63 28.77 -9.27
N ARG A 363 8.64 28.49 -10.12
CA ARG A 363 8.73 27.38 -11.10
C ARG A 363 8.82 25.96 -10.48
N LYS A 364 7.96 25.61 -9.54
CA LYS A 364 7.95 24.25 -8.97
C LYS A 364 6.89 23.39 -9.66
N ARG A 365 7.31 22.23 -10.16
CA ARG A 365 6.44 21.13 -10.67
C ARG A 365 5.34 20.79 -9.66
N ARG A 366 4.20 20.25 -10.13
CA ARG A 366 3.06 19.79 -9.30
C ARG A 366 3.51 19.01 -8.06
N TRP A 367 4.35 17.99 -8.30
CA TRP A 367 5.20 17.40 -7.30
C TRP A 367 6.60 17.98 -7.45
N SER A 368 7.24 18.34 -6.34
CA SER A 368 8.67 18.60 -6.36
C SER A 368 9.43 17.39 -6.90
N ARG A 369 10.65 17.61 -7.40
CA ARG A 369 11.60 16.50 -7.56
C ARG A 369 11.76 15.77 -6.22
N TRP A 370 12.18 14.51 -6.29
CA TRP A 370 12.62 13.80 -5.09
C TRP A 370 13.91 14.43 -4.57
N PHE A 371 13.90 14.79 -3.29
CA PHE A 371 15.09 15.15 -2.53
C PHE A 371 15.55 13.89 -1.79
N SER A 372 16.81 13.49 -1.98
CA SER A 372 17.32 12.20 -1.48
C SER A 372 18.53 12.41 -0.57
N PHE A 373 18.66 11.53 0.41
CA PHE A 373 19.74 11.45 1.39
C PHE A 373 20.15 9.99 1.53
N SER A 374 21.42 9.74 1.82
CA SER A 374 21.99 8.41 1.98
C SER A 374 23.01 8.44 3.10
N VAL A 375 23.16 7.32 3.80
CA VAL A 375 24.34 7.09 4.63
C VAL A 375 25.61 7.04 3.76
N PRO A 376 26.80 7.40 4.29
CA PRO A 376 28.03 7.44 3.52
C PRO A 376 28.43 6.08 2.94
N GLN A 377 28.73 5.99 1.66
CA GLN A 377 29.13 4.71 1.04
C GLN A 377 28.11 3.58 1.27
N GLU A 378 26.82 3.88 1.08
CA GLU A 378 25.73 2.93 1.34
C GLU A 378 25.85 1.59 0.59
N TRP A 379 26.55 1.54 -0.55
CA TRP A 379 26.86 0.28 -1.25
C TRP A 379 27.75 -0.69 -0.46
N ARG A 380 28.35 -0.26 0.66
CA ARG A 380 29.08 -1.13 1.60
C ARG A 380 28.18 -1.78 2.64
N PHE A 381 26.91 -1.35 2.76
CA PHE A 381 25.97 -1.88 3.74
C PHE A 381 25.71 -3.37 3.45
N PRO A 382 25.92 -4.28 4.42
CA PRO A 382 25.85 -5.72 4.17
C PRO A 382 24.40 -6.19 4.12
N ASP A 383 24.14 -7.20 3.30
CA ASP A 383 22.83 -7.84 3.15
C ASP A 383 22.84 -9.20 3.84
N TYR A 384 22.69 -9.18 5.16
CA TYR A 384 22.58 -10.38 5.98
C TYR A 384 21.16 -10.96 5.94
N ASN A 385 21.04 -12.24 6.25
CA ASN A 385 19.78 -12.98 6.26
C ASN A 385 19.46 -13.47 7.68
N GLN A 386 18.20 -13.72 7.98
CA GLN A 386 17.83 -14.56 9.11
C GLN A 386 18.18 -16.02 8.79
N HIS A 387 18.54 -16.79 9.82
CA HIS A 387 18.90 -18.20 9.69
C HIS A 387 18.35 -19.00 10.86
N ARG A 388 18.25 -20.32 10.72
CA ARG A 388 17.83 -21.18 11.84
C ARG A 388 18.99 -21.35 12.83
N CYS A 389 18.72 -21.08 14.10
CA CYS A 389 19.63 -21.27 15.23
C CYS A 389 18.82 -21.33 16.53
N CYS A 390 19.39 -21.87 17.61
CA CYS A 390 18.81 -21.72 18.96
C CYS A 390 17.34 -22.18 19.09
N GLY A 391 16.89 -23.15 18.28
CA GLY A 391 15.50 -23.64 18.28
C GLY A 391 14.50 -22.87 17.39
N CYS A 392 14.87 -21.76 16.75
CA CYS A 392 14.00 -20.96 15.87
C CYS A 392 14.79 -20.16 14.81
N LEU A 393 14.18 -19.16 14.17
CA LEU A 393 14.92 -18.17 13.37
C LEU A 393 15.72 -17.22 14.28
N SER A 394 16.86 -16.74 13.77
CA SER A 394 17.78 -15.86 14.49
C SER A 394 17.16 -14.51 14.89
N GLY A 395 16.14 -14.05 14.16
CA GLY A 395 15.33 -12.88 14.49
C GLY A 395 15.74 -11.62 13.71
N CYS A 396 14.76 -10.76 13.40
CA CYS A 396 15.00 -9.55 12.61
C CYS A 396 15.79 -8.47 13.38
N GLY A 397 15.58 -8.38 14.70
CA GLY A 397 16.30 -7.46 15.58
C GLY A 397 17.82 -7.66 15.59
N PRO A 398 18.32 -8.86 15.94
CA PRO A 398 19.76 -9.11 15.95
C PRO A 398 20.41 -9.05 14.56
N VAL A 399 19.71 -9.49 13.50
CA VAL A 399 20.20 -9.33 12.13
C VAL A 399 20.34 -7.85 11.75
N ALA A 400 19.35 -7.00 12.09
CA ALA A 400 19.41 -5.58 11.80
C ALA A 400 20.58 -4.88 12.53
N TRP A 401 20.82 -5.22 13.80
CA TRP A 401 21.99 -4.72 14.54
C TRP A 401 23.32 -5.21 13.94
N ALA A 402 23.39 -6.50 13.59
CA ALA A 402 24.56 -7.06 12.94
C ALA A 402 24.91 -6.35 11.63
N GLN A 403 23.90 -5.99 10.83
CA GLN A 403 24.12 -5.23 9.59
C GLN A 403 24.69 -3.84 9.86
N ILE A 404 24.18 -3.11 10.85
CA ILE A 404 24.70 -1.77 11.20
C ILE A 404 26.14 -1.85 11.71
N PHE A 405 26.44 -2.77 12.63
CA PHE A 405 27.78 -2.88 13.19
C PHE A 405 28.80 -3.34 12.14
N ALA A 406 28.43 -4.30 11.28
CA ALA A 406 29.25 -4.71 10.16
C ALA A 406 29.45 -3.60 9.13
N TYR A 407 28.46 -2.74 8.89
CA TYR A 407 28.62 -1.58 8.03
C TYR A 407 29.63 -0.57 8.61
N TYR A 408 29.55 -0.27 9.91
CA TYR A 408 30.51 0.60 10.58
C TYR A 408 31.92 0.03 10.58
N ASP A 409 32.06 -1.28 10.82
CA ASP A 409 33.33 -2.00 10.69
C ASP A 409 33.93 -1.85 9.28
N ARG A 410 33.11 -2.04 8.24
CA ARG A 410 33.53 -1.90 6.84
C ARG A 410 33.91 -0.46 6.49
N LEU A 411 33.27 0.55 7.10
CA LEU A 411 33.66 1.95 6.96
C LEU A 411 35.01 2.22 7.64
N ALA A 412 35.23 1.68 8.85
CA ALA A 412 36.48 1.84 9.60
C ALA A 412 37.68 1.23 8.88
N HIS A 413 37.50 0.06 8.25
CA HIS A 413 38.53 -0.59 7.45
C HIS A 413 38.83 0.14 6.14
N PHE A 414 37.85 0.84 5.57
CA PHE A 414 38.05 1.58 4.33
C PHE A 414 38.60 3.00 4.54
N SER A 415 38.21 3.66 5.63
CA SER A 415 38.68 5.02 5.94
C SER A 415 38.89 5.21 7.43
N SER A 416 40.14 5.54 7.80
CA SER A 416 40.50 5.92 9.17
C SER A 416 39.75 7.18 9.64
N SER A 417 39.32 8.05 8.72
CA SER A 417 38.55 9.28 9.04
C SER A 417 37.06 9.03 9.31
N SER A 418 36.57 7.79 9.16
CA SER A 418 35.16 7.47 9.42
C SER A 418 34.77 7.71 10.89
N GLY A 419 35.72 7.55 11.81
CA GLY A 419 35.51 7.63 13.26
C GLY A 419 34.85 6.39 13.86
N TYR A 420 34.69 5.32 13.09
CA TYR A 420 34.24 4.02 13.58
C TYR A 420 35.43 3.11 13.90
N SER A 421 35.19 2.18 14.83
CA SER A 421 36.18 1.17 15.23
C SER A 421 36.18 -0.03 14.29
N LYS A 422 37.38 -0.56 14.03
CA LYS A 422 37.61 -1.84 13.34
C LYS A 422 37.34 -3.06 14.23
N ASP A 423 36.97 -2.86 15.49
CA ASP A 423 36.69 -3.94 16.44
C ASP A 423 35.20 -4.31 16.52
N LEU A 424 34.37 -3.71 15.67
CA LEU A 424 32.91 -3.91 15.66
C LEU A 424 32.51 -5.29 15.14
N TYR A 425 33.24 -5.85 14.17
CA TYR A 425 33.08 -7.22 13.68
C TYR A 425 34.29 -8.11 14.03
N ARG A 426 34.13 -9.44 14.01
CA ARG A 426 35.17 -10.41 14.39
C ARG A 426 35.06 -11.72 13.62
N CYS A 427 36.20 -12.34 13.35
CA CYS A 427 36.30 -13.71 12.86
C CYS A 427 36.11 -14.74 14.01
N LYS A 428 35.89 -16.01 13.66
CA LYS A 428 35.40 -17.13 14.52
C LYS A 428 36.08 -17.36 15.89
N SER A 429 37.32 -16.92 16.15
CA SER A 429 38.00 -17.18 17.43
C SER A 429 37.76 -16.06 18.45
N GLY A 430 37.10 -16.38 19.57
CA GLY A 430 36.99 -15.46 20.73
C GLY A 430 35.88 -14.41 20.60
N ILE A 431 34.62 -14.85 20.66
CA ILE A 431 33.38 -14.03 20.59
C ILE A 431 33.36 -12.82 21.57
N LEU A 432 34.31 -12.74 22.52
CA LEU A 432 34.40 -11.76 23.61
C LEU A 432 35.23 -10.47 23.32
N THR A 433 36.35 -10.50 22.57
CA THR A 433 37.19 -9.28 22.21
C THR A 433 37.44 -9.00 20.70
N GLY A 434 37.57 -7.71 20.30
CA GLY A 434 37.53 -7.12 18.93
C GLY A 434 38.40 -7.81 17.88
N SER A 435 38.27 -7.53 16.58
CA SER A 435 39.36 -7.88 15.65
C SER A 435 39.57 -6.83 14.56
N TRP A 436 40.53 -5.94 14.82
CA TRP A 436 41.03 -4.93 13.88
C TRP A 436 41.58 -5.46 12.55
N ALA A 437 41.78 -6.78 12.43
CA ALA A 437 42.30 -7.45 11.24
C ALA A 437 41.18 -8.06 10.35
N CYS A 438 39.94 -8.09 10.84
CA CYS A 438 38.83 -8.78 10.18
C CYS A 438 37.78 -7.80 9.66
N ILE A 439 37.59 -7.76 8.34
CA ILE A 439 36.54 -6.97 7.71
C ILE A 439 35.23 -7.76 7.69
N ALA A 440 34.14 -7.15 8.15
CA ALA A 440 32.82 -7.77 8.08
C ALA A 440 32.45 -8.17 6.63
N PRO A 441 32.07 -9.44 6.37
CA PRO A 441 31.65 -9.90 5.05
C PRO A 441 30.44 -9.10 4.52
N PRO A 442 30.32 -8.87 3.20
CA PRO A 442 29.15 -8.17 2.64
C PRO A 442 27.87 -9.01 2.64
N LYS A 443 27.99 -10.33 2.83
CA LYS A 443 26.90 -11.31 2.81
C LYS A 443 27.03 -12.29 3.98
N MET A 444 25.94 -12.98 4.26
CA MET A 444 25.90 -14.01 5.30
C MET A 444 26.87 -15.16 5.00
N ASN A 445 27.75 -15.48 5.96
CA ASN A 445 28.58 -16.68 6.00
C ASN A 445 28.52 -17.31 7.40
N THR A 446 29.27 -18.39 7.66
CA THR A 446 29.28 -19.07 8.97
C THR A 446 29.69 -18.15 10.11
N ASP A 447 30.69 -17.28 9.91
CA ASP A 447 31.17 -16.37 10.96
C ASP A 447 30.15 -15.28 11.27
N VAL A 448 29.48 -14.74 10.26
CA VAL A 448 28.36 -13.80 10.42
C VAL A 448 27.19 -14.46 11.14
N ARG A 449 26.91 -15.76 10.92
CA ARG A 449 25.86 -16.48 11.67
C ARG A 449 26.18 -16.50 13.17
N SER A 450 27.40 -16.88 13.55
CA SER A 450 27.83 -16.86 14.95
C SER A 450 27.82 -15.44 15.53
N TYR A 451 28.17 -14.43 14.74
CA TYR A 451 28.07 -13.03 15.16
C TYR A 451 26.63 -12.58 15.42
N VAL A 452 25.69 -12.95 14.53
CA VAL A 452 24.26 -12.69 14.70
C VAL A 452 23.72 -13.42 15.93
N GLU A 453 24.11 -14.66 16.17
CA GLU A 453 23.74 -15.45 17.36
C GLU A 453 24.28 -14.83 18.66
N HIS A 454 25.46 -14.22 18.61
CA HIS A 454 25.97 -13.49 19.77
C HIS A 454 25.20 -12.19 20.00
N ILE A 455 24.88 -11.41 18.95
CA ILE A 455 24.03 -10.22 19.10
C ILE A 455 22.64 -10.62 19.60
N ARG A 456 22.11 -11.77 19.17
CA ARG A 456 20.83 -12.33 19.63
C ARG A 456 20.76 -12.42 21.15
N SER A 457 21.85 -12.81 21.82
CA SER A 457 21.91 -12.85 23.29
C SER A 457 22.06 -11.47 23.93
N GLN A 458 22.57 -10.47 23.20
CA GLN A 458 22.64 -9.08 23.68
C GLN A 458 21.30 -8.34 23.59
N VAL A 459 20.39 -8.82 22.74
CA VAL A 459 19.02 -8.29 22.58
C VAL A 459 17.95 -9.28 23.03
N ASP A 460 18.32 -10.23 23.90
CA ASP A 460 17.41 -11.18 24.58
C ASP A 460 16.31 -11.78 23.68
N THR A 461 16.67 -12.10 22.44
CA THR A 461 15.69 -12.58 21.45
C THR A 461 15.28 -14.02 21.78
N SER A 462 13.98 -14.24 21.90
CA SER A 462 13.38 -15.53 22.27
C SER A 462 12.72 -16.21 21.07
N CYS A 463 12.35 -17.47 21.23
CA CYS A 463 11.64 -18.23 20.20
C CYS A 463 10.14 -18.16 20.45
N ILE A 464 9.38 -17.67 19.47
CA ILE A 464 7.91 -17.65 19.48
C ILE A 464 7.45 -18.26 18.16
N LEU A 465 6.77 -19.42 18.23
CA LEU A 465 6.24 -20.15 17.07
C LEU A 465 7.28 -20.42 15.94
N GLY A 466 8.52 -20.73 16.33
CA GLY A 466 9.62 -20.95 15.39
C GLY A 466 10.22 -19.68 14.78
N GLY A 467 9.68 -18.49 15.10
CA GLY A 467 10.26 -17.18 14.80
C GLY A 467 11.16 -16.66 15.93
N GLY A 468 12.16 -15.84 15.59
CA GLY A 468 12.99 -15.11 16.56
C GLY A 468 12.39 -13.76 16.89
N ALA A 469 11.78 -13.63 18.07
CA ALA A 469 11.10 -12.42 18.51
C ALA A 469 12.02 -11.55 19.38
N THR A 470 12.15 -10.28 19.03
CA THR A 470 12.92 -9.29 19.81
C THR A 470 11.97 -8.17 20.24
N THR A 471 11.88 -7.88 21.53
CA THR A 471 11.04 -6.76 21.95
C THR A 471 11.76 -5.43 21.70
N HIS A 472 11.00 -4.34 21.60
CA HIS A 472 11.57 -3.03 21.33
C HIS A 472 12.37 -2.46 22.52
N TRP A 473 12.24 -3.03 23.72
CA TRP A 473 13.05 -2.68 24.89
C TRP A 473 14.44 -3.29 24.75
N ASP A 474 14.50 -4.57 24.35
CA ASP A 474 15.75 -5.31 24.22
C ASP A 474 16.64 -4.76 23.10
N MET A 475 16.01 -4.17 22.08
CA MET A 475 16.69 -3.44 21.00
C MET A 475 17.48 -2.21 21.48
N LYS A 476 17.36 -1.80 22.74
CA LYS A 476 18.12 -0.70 23.36
C LYS A 476 18.58 -1.04 24.78
N ASP A 477 18.66 -2.33 25.10
CA ASP A 477 19.03 -2.80 26.43
C ASP A 477 20.46 -2.37 26.82
N SER A 478 20.73 -2.38 28.13
CA SER A 478 22.05 -2.24 28.72
C SER A 478 23.10 -3.21 28.13
N LYS A 479 22.76 -4.49 27.90
CA LYS A 479 23.67 -5.50 27.32
C LYS A 479 24.16 -5.08 25.94
N LEU A 480 23.23 -4.74 25.04
CA LEU A 480 23.57 -4.25 23.71
C LEU A 480 24.35 -2.93 23.73
N LYS A 481 23.99 -2.00 24.62
CA LYS A 481 24.74 -0.74 24.79
C LYS A 481 26.17 -0.99 25.24
N SER A 482 26.38 -1.87 26.22
CA SER A 482 27.70 -2.26 26.70
C SER A 482 28.50 -3.00 25.63
N PHE A 483 27.84 -3.88 24.88
CA PHE A 483 28.42 -4.56 23.72
C PHE A 483 28.96 -3.58 22.68
N TYR A 484 28.17 -2.55 22.33
CA TYR A 484 28.57 -1.55 21.35
C TYR A 484 29.65 -0.61 21.91
N ARG A 485 29.48 -0.09 23.14
CA ARG A 485 30.43 0.84 23.77
C ARG A 485 31.81 0.22 24.01
N SER A 486 31.87 -1.08 24.32
CA SER A 486 33.15 -1.80 24.47
C SER A 486 33.91 -1.97 23.16
N ARG A 487 33.26 -1.79 22.00
CA ARG A 487 33.87 -1.91 20.67
C ARG A 487 34.03 -0.56 19.98
N GLN A 488 33.17 0.41 20.29
CA GLN A 488 33.19 1.77 19.80
C GLN A 488 33.34 2.73 20.98
N SER A 489 34.56 3.24 21.22
CA SER A 489 34.78 4.28 22.22
C SER A 489 33.92 5.51 21.89
N GLY A 490 33.24 6.06 22.89
CA GLY A 490 32.25 7.16 22.72
C GLY A 490 30.88 6.75 22.17
N GLY A 491 30.76 5.52 21.67
CA GLY A 491 29.56 5.05 20.96
C GLY A 491 28.31 4.98 21.84
N THR A 492 27.19 5.42 21.28
CA THR A 492 25.88 5.42 21.96
C THR A 492 24.79 4.77 21.11
N ILE A 493 23.84 4.08 21.77
CA ILE A 493 22.62 3.57 21.14
C ILE A 493 21.43 4.36 21.65
N HIS A 494 20.71 4.98 20.72
CA HIS A 494 19.46 5.69 20.98
C HIS A 494 18.27 4.84 20.52
N GLY A 495 17.27 4.70 21.38
CA GLY A 495 15.99 4.07 21.04
C GLY A 495 14.82 5.05 21.18
N TYR A 496 14.04 5.18 20.12
CA TYR A 496 12.86 6.02 20.03
C TYR A 496 11.63 5.12 20.03
N THR A 497 11.04 4.95 21.20
CA THR A 497 9.89 4.07 21.43
C THR A 497 8.87 4.80 22.32
N SER A 498 7.62 4.35 22.34
CA SER A 498 6.62 4.81 23.30
C SER A 498 5.86 3.60 23.79
N TRP A 499 5.73 3.47 25.12
CA TRP A 499 5.23 2.25 25.76
C TRP A 499 3.90 1.75 25.17
N TRP A 500 2.93 2.66 25.05
CA TRP A 500 1.60 2.36 24.55
C TRP A 500 1.50 2.27 23.01
N SER A 501 2.54 2.66 22.28
CA SER A 501 2.51 2.71 20.80
C SER A 501 3.49 1.77 20.12
N SER A 502 4.69 1.56 20.64
CA SER A 502 5.68 0.66 20.07
C SER A 502 5.33 -0.82 20.30
N LEU A 503 4.71 -1.16 21.44
CA LEU A 503 4.32 -2.54 21.75
C LEU A 503 3.26 -3.09 20.79
N PRO A 504 2.13 -2.40 20.55
CA PRO A 504 1.17 -2.83 19.53
C PRO A 504 1.63 -2.53 18.10
N GLY A 505 2.69 -1.74 17.88
CA GLY A 505 3.19 -1.40 16.55
C GLY A 505 2.52 -0.17 15.90
N ILE A 506 2.07 0.80 16.69
CA ILE A 506 1.47 2.07 16.22
C ILE A 506 2.53 3.00 15.67
N TYR A 507 2.38 3.32 14.39
CA TYR A 507 3.20 4.31 13.74
C TYR A 507 3.04 5.69 14.37
N ARG A 508 4.17 6.33 14.71
CA ARG A 508 4.21 7.68 15.26
C ARG A 508 5.04 8.58 14.36
N LYS A 509 4.47 9.73 13.98
CA LYS A 509 5.16 10.74 13.16
C LYS A 509 6.48 11.19 13.77
N TRP A 510 6.53 11.37 15.10
CA TRP A 510 7.75 11.80 15.78
C TRP A 510 8.84 10.73 15.78
N ILE A 511 8.49 9.44 15.93
CA ILE A 511 9.45 8.31 15.84
C ILE A 511 10.00 8.22 14.42
N ARG A 512 9.12 8.24 13.42
CA ARG A 512 9.52 8.28 12.00
C ARG A 512 10.46 9.44 11.71
N ASN A 513 10.17 10.63 12.24
CA ASN A 513 11.01 11.81 12.03
C ASN A 513 12.40 11.64 12.67
N LYS A 514 12.54 10.90 13.79
CA LYS A 514 13.85 10.57 14.38
C LYS A 514 14.65 9.61 13.49
N ALA A 515 14.02 8.59 12.93
CA ALA A 515 14.67 7.71 11.94
C ALA A 515 15.13 8.49 10.70
N ILE A 516 14.28 9.37 10.16
CA ILE A 516 14.62 10.26 9.03
C ILE A 516 15.79 11.17 9.38
N ALA A 517 15.79 11.77 10.58
CA ALA A 517 16.85 12.66 11.03
C ALA A 517 18.20 11.92 11.13
N ALA A 518 18.20 10.68 11.62
CA ALA A 518 19.41 9.85 11.69
C ALA A 518 19.99 9.57 10.29
N VAL A 519 19.16 9.13 9.33
CA VAL A 519 19.61 8.87 7.95
C VAL A 519 20.14 10.15 7.29
N LYS A 520 19.49 11.29 7.52
CA LYS A 520 20.00 12.60 7.03
C LYS A 520 21.34 12.99 7.65
N GLN A 521 21.62 12.56 8.88
CA GLN A 521 22.88 12.76 9.58
C GLN A 521 23.96 11.73 9.20
N GLY A 522 23.65 10.80 8.29
CA GLY A 522 24.58 9.76 7.85
C GLY A 522 24.58 8.48 8.69
N TYR A 523 23.65 8.34 9.64
CA TYR A 523 23.51 7.14 10.47
C TYR A 523 22.38 6.24 9.97
N PRO A 524 22.64 4.94 9.69
CA PRO A 524 21.57 3.98 9.47
C PRO A 524 20.64 3.92 10.69
N ALA A 525 19.35 3.69 10.45
CA ALA A 525 18.36 3.59 11.52
C ALA A 525 17.59 2.27 11.39
N ILE A 526 17.59 1.45 12.44
CA ILE A 526 16.65 0.33 12.53
C ILE A 526 15.27 0.91 12.74
N VAL A 527 14.28 0.47 11.97
CA VAL A 527 12.90 0.92 12.04
C VAL A 527 12.01 -0.29 12.27
N GLY A 528 11.18 -0.20 13.32
CA GLY A 528 10.08 -1.14 13.52
C GLY A 528 8.93 -0.80 12.56
N LEU A 529 8.59 -1.78 11.72
CA LEU A 529 7.51 -1.72 10.74
C LEU A 529 6.74 -3.03 10.67
N TRP A 530 5.57 -2.98 10.04
CA TRP A 530 4.80 -4.17 9.71
C TRP A 530 5.26 -4.70 8.36
N SER A 531 5.59 -5.98 8.28
CA SER A 531 5.89 -6.66 7.03
C SER A 531 5.02 -7.89 6.89
N GLY A 532 4.09 -7.85 5.93
CA GLY A 532 2.98 -8.79 5.84
C GLY A 532 2.11 -8.68 7.09
N SER A 533 2.42 -9.52 8.08
CA SER A 533 1.57 -9.71 9.23
C SER A 533 2.26 -9.82 10.58
N GLY A 534 3.58 -9.64 10.58
CA GLY A 534 4.41 -9.60 11.78
C GLY A 534 5.09 -8.25 11.93
N GLN A 535 5.42 -7.92 13.18
CA GLN A 535 6.38 -6.85 13.46
C GLN A 535 7.74 -7.27 12.92
N HIS A 536 8.40 -6.33 12.27
CA HIS A 536 9.70 -6.55 11.66
C HIS A 536 10.61 -5.35 11.90
N TYR A 537 11.88 -5.63 12.15
CA TYR A 537 12.93 -4.61 12.23
C TYR A 537 13.75 -4.63 10.95
N ALA A 538 13.74 -3.52 10.22
CA ALA A 538 14.52 -3.33 9.01
C ALA A 538 15.45 -2.12 9.16
N VAL A 539 16.58 -2.11 8.44
CA VAL A 539 17.53 -0.99 8.50
C VAL A 539 17.26 0.02 7.39
N ALA A 540 16.94 1.25 7.75
CA ALA A 540 16.86 2.36 6.82
C ALA A 540 18.24 2.98 6.57
N THR A 541 18.67 3.02 5.30
CA THR A 541 19.98 3.56 4.87
C THR A 541 19.85 4.77 3.94
N LYS A 542 18.70 4.93 3.28
CA LYS A 542 18.41 6.08 2.42
C LYS A 542 17.05 6.68 2.76
N TYR A 543 16.91 7.97 2.56
CA TYR A 543 15.67 8.71 2.77
C TYR A 543 15.39 9.59 1.56
N ARG A 544 14.16 9.64 1.09
CA ARG A 544 13.74 10.61 0.08
C ARG A 544 12.38 11.21 0.39
N TYR A 545 12.18 12.43 -0.06
CA TYR A 545 10.86 13.06 0.01
C TYR A 545 10.56 13.92 -1.21
N ARG A 546 9.27 14.13 -1.44
CA ARG A 546 8.74 15.13 -2.37
C ARG A 546 7.51 15.78 -1.74
N TYR A 547 7.09 16.89 -2.32
CA TYR A 547 5.89 17.57 -1.86
C TYR A 547 5.04 18.10 -3.00
N ARG A 548 3.73 18.22 -2.76
CA ARG A 548 2.79 18.94 -3.62
C ARG A 548 2.01 19.98 -2.84
N LYS A 549 1.54 21.00 -3.54
CA LYS A 549 0.70 22.05 -2.94
C LYS A 549 -0.77 21.62 -2.90
N TYR A 550 -1.43 21.95 -1.79
CA TYR A 550 -2.87 21.82 -1.63
C TYR A 550 -3.38 22.93 -0.70
N ARG A 551 -4.66 23.24 -0.74
CA ARG A 551 -5.31 24.10 0.26
C ARG A 551 -6.59 23.46 0.76
N ARG A 552 -7.04 23.86 1.94
CA ARG A 552 -8.31 23.42 2.52
C ARG A 552 -9.31 24.54 2.36
N CYS A 553 -10.53 24.18 2.00
CA CYS A 553 -11.62 25.12 1.81
C CYS A 553 -12.77 24.76 2.73
N PHE A 554 -13.39 25.78 3.32
CA PHE A 554 -14.56 25.68 4.16
C PHE A 554 -15.63 26.66 3.67
N LEU A 555 -16.83 26.16 3.35
CA LEU A 555 -17.94 26.97 2.82
C LEU A 555 -17.54 27.84 1.62
N GLY A 556 -16.74 27.29 0.69
CA GLY A 556 -16.24 28.04 -0.48
C GLY A 556 -15.03 28.94 -0.19
N ILE A 557 -14.71 29.21 1.09
CA ILE A 557 -13.55 30.02 1.46
C ILE A 557 -12.32 29.11 1.58
N CYS A 558 -11.34 29.32 0.72
CA CYS A 558 -10.10 28.57 0.71
C CYS A 558 -9.01 29.25 1.57
N GLY A 559 -8.35 28.46 2.42
CA GLY A 559 -7.21 28.91 3.18
C GLY A 559 -5.92 28.99 2.35
N ARG A 560 -4.83 29.39 3.01
CA ARG A 560 -3.49 29.46 2.37
C ARG A 560 -3.03 28.11 1.83
N TRP A 561 -2.25 28.16 0.74
CA TRP A 561 -1.54 27.01 0.18
C TRP A 561 -0.62 26.35 1.24
N LYS A 562 -0.74 25.02 1.37
CA LYS A 562 0.05 24.14 2.24
C LYS A 562 0.76 23.09 1.39
N TYR A 563 1.74 22.42 1.99
CA TYR A 563 2.46 21.32 1.35
C TYR A 563 2.07 19.98 1.96
N LYS A 564 1.70 19.01 1.11
CA LYS A 564 1.62 17.59 1.47
C LYS A 564 2.96 16.96 1.11
N TYR A 565 3.56 16.25 2.06
CA TYR A 565 4.84 15.57 1.88
C TYR A 565 4.62 14.06 1.74
N ASP A 566 5.28 13.48 0.74
CA ASP A 566 5.52 12.04 0.65
C ASP A 566 6.93 11.78 1.18
N HIS A 567 7.04 10.89 2.16
CA HIS A 567 8.31 10.50 2.78
C HIS A 567 8.54 9.02 2.53
N GLU A 568 9.73 8.65 2.08
CA GLU A 568 10.12 7.25 1.88
C GLU A 568 11.50 6.96 2.48
N LEU A 569 11.64 5.75 3.01
CA LEU A 569 12.91 5.19 3.50
C LEU A 569 13.25 3.97 2.64
N TYR A 570 14.53 3.80 2.32
CA TYR A 570 15.05 2.58 1.70
C TYR A 570 15.44 1.61 2.81
N TYR A 571 14.76 0.47 2.87
CA TYR A 571 14.96 -0.54 3.90
C TYR A 571 15.82 -1.69 3.39
N HIS A 572 16.77 -2.13 4.22
CA HIS A 572 17.37 -3.46 4.16
C HIS A 572 16.58 -4.37 5.10
N MET A 573 15.95 -5.41 4.56
CA MET A 573 14.98 -6.23 5.31
C MET A 573 15.65 -7.30 6.19
N GLY A 574 16.95 -7.53 6.05
CA GLY A 574 17.64 -8.61 6.76
C GLY A 574 17.29 -9.99 6.19
N TRP A 575 17.03 -10.06 4.87
CA TRP A 575 16.69 -11.29 4.13
C TRP A 575 17.65 -11.58 2.98
N GLY A 576 18.94 -11.33 3.18
CA GLY A 576 19.97 -11.59 2.16
C GLY A 576 19.84 -10.72 0.91
N GLY A 577 19.25 -9.53 1.06
CA GLY A 577 18.99 -8.58 -0.02
C GLY A 577 17.60 -8.71 -0.64
N SER A 578 16.85 -9.77 -0.31
CA SER A 578 15.46 -9.87 -0.72
C SER A 578 14.64 -8.73 -0.11
N ASP A 579 13.77 -8.14 -0.92
CA ASP A 579 12.75 -7.17 -0.52
C ASP A 579 13.27 -5.83 0.00
N ASN A 580 14.58 -5.60 -0.17
CA ASN A 580 15.17 -4.29 0.01
C ASN A 580 14.54 -3.30 -0.96
N GLY A 581 14.22 -2.11 -0.49
CA GLY A 581 13.50 -1.15 -1.33
C GLY A 581 12.99 0.09 -0.63
N TRP A 582 12.56 1.05 -1.46
CA TRP A 582 11.87 2.25 -1.02
C TRP A 582 10.46 1.91 -0.56
N ARG A 583 10.08 2.34 0.64
CA ARG A 583 8.72 2.23 1.17
C ARG A 583 8.33 3.52 1.88
N THR A 584 7.03 3.78 1.97
CA THR A 584 6.49 4.92 2.74
C THR A 584 7.08 4.91 4.14
N ALA A 585 7.65 6.04 4.56
CA ALA A 585 8.27 6.17 5.87
C ALA A 585 7.18 6.08 6.95
N LYS A 586 7.15 4.94 7.64
CA LYS A 586 6.32 4.66 8.82
C LYS A 586 7.24 4.02 9.86
N ALA A 587 7.01 4.29 11.14
CA ALA A 587 7.86 3.76 12.21
C ALA A 587 7.07 3.71 13.53
N PHE A 588 7.00 2.53 14.15
CA PHE A 588 6.45 2.37 15.50
C PHE A 588 7.56 2.33 16.55
N SER A 589 8.79 2.05 16.12
CA SER A 589 10.02 2.20 16.89
C SER A 589 11.16 2.58 15.93
N ALA A 590 12.19 3.20 16.46
CA ALA A 590 13.43 3.45 15.72
C ALA A 590 14.64 3.35 16.63
N PHE A 591 15.74 2.79 16.14
CA PHE A 591 16.99 2.63 16.89
C PHE A 591 18.18 3.04 16.05
N VAL A 592 19.14 3.72 16.67
CA VAL A 592 20.29 4.33 15.99
C VAL A 592 21.52 4.16 16.85
N ALA A 593 22.58 3.58 16.29
CA ALA A 593 23.91 3.60 16.89
C ALA A 593 24.69 4.79 16.34
N LYS A 594 25.29 5.60 17.22
CA LYS A 594 26.12 6.76 16.87
C LYS A 594 27.55 6.56 17.38
N LYS A 595 28.50 7.28 16.77
CA LYS A 595 29.87 7.36 17.26
C LYS A 595 29.97 8.27 18.47
#